data_AF-A0A3G2JB41-F1
#
_entry.id   AF-A0A3G2JB41-F1
#
_cell.length_a   1.000
_cell.length_b   1.000
_cell.length_c   1.000
_cell.angle_alpha   90.00
_cell.angle_beta   90.00
_cell.angle_gamma   90.00
#
_symmetry.space_group_name_H-M   'P 1'
#
loop_
_entity.id
_entity.type
_entity.pdbx_description
1 polymer ?
#
loop_
_entity_poly.entity_id
_entity_poly.type
_entity_poly.pdbx_seq_one_letter_code
_entity_poly.pdbx_strand_id
1 'polypeptide(L)'
;MTVQIAEELARLHRLMSWYDVPQQLPATALTGEACVWCSTPVGSTDVQLEPTEIPRRGCAGCYTARLAWYVSWYDWHLHVQTCTACQQRQVCYVGHGRRVLHELTIGPADRDAPVCIVCVKAPSAVDLVVPVRWEGDARLYLGYAHAGCASGRWAAR
;
A
#
# COMPACT_ATOMS: atom_id res chain seq x y z
N MET A 1 18.79 9.94 -4.83
CA MET A 1 18.00 10.13 -6.07
C MET A 1 16.72 10.86 -5.67
N THR A 2 16.65 12.17 -5.92
CA THR A 2 15.47 12.99 -5.58
C THR A 2 14.43 12.83 -6.69
N VAL A 3 13.53 11.86 -6.55
CA VAL A 3 12.31 11.81 -7.37
C VAL A 3 11.54 13.10 -7.07
N GLN A 4 11.08 13.80 -8.12
CA GLN A 4 10.27 15.00 -7.89
C GLN A 4 8.94 14.59 -7.25
N ILE A 5 8.43 15.35 -6.28
CA ILE A 5 7.18 15.03 -5.55
C ILE A 5 6.04 14.70 -6.52
N ALA A 6 5.95 15.42 -7.64
CA ALA A 6 4.95 15.17 -8.68
C ALA A 6 5.10 13.81 -9.38
N GLU A 7 6.34 13.38 -9.65
CA GLU A 7 6.61 12.08 -10.29
C GLU A 7 6.24 10.92 -9.35
N GLU A 8 6.56 11.06 -8.07
CA GLU A 8 6.22 10.06 -7.06
C GLU A 8 4.71 9.98 -6.84
N LEU A 9 4.03 11.12 -6.74
CA LEU A 9 2.56 11.15 -6.67
C LEU A 9 1.93 10.51 -7.92
N ALA A 10 2.45 10.79 -9.11
CA ALA A 10 1.97 10.17 -10.34
C ALA A 10 2.22 8.65 -10.36
N ARG A 11 3.35 8.19 -9.81
CA ARG A 11 3.66 6.76 -9.66
C ARG A 11 2.67 6.07 -8.70
N LEU A 12 2.42 6.65 -7.54
CA LEU A 12 1.48 6.11 -6.55
C LEU A 12 0.04 6.12 -7.07
N HIS A 13 -0.35 7.19 -7.76
CA HIS A 13 -1.63 7.29 -8.44
C HIS A 13 -1.85 6.13 -9.42
N ARG A 14 -0.84 5.82 -10.24
CA ARG A 14 -0.87 4.68 -11.16
C ARG A 14 -1.01 3.34 -10.44
N LEU A 15 -0.29 3.13 -9.33
CA LEU A 15 -0.41 1.89 -8.55
C LEU A 15 -1.83 1.69 -8.01
N MET A 16 -2.42 2.73 -7.42
CA MET A 16 -3.81 2.68 -6.94
C MET A 16 -4.77 2.39 -8.09
N SER A 17 -4.60 3.06 -9.22
CA SER A 17 -5.52 2.96 -10.34
C SER A 17 -5.51 1.57 -11.00
N TRP A 18 -4.34 0.91 -11.07
CA TRP A 18 -4.23 -0.43 -11.67
C TRP A 18 -4.45 -1.58 -10.70
N TYR A 19 -3.99 -1.47 -9.45
CA TYR A 19 -3.96 -2.62 -8.53
C TYR A 19 -5.03 -2.60 -7.44
N ASP A 20 -5.58 -1.44 -7.13
CA ASP A 20 -6.56 -1.29 -6.04
C ASP A 20 -8.00 -1.16 -6.52
N VAL A 21 -8.24 -0.96 -7.81
CA VAL A 21 -9.59 -0.94 -8.35
C VAL A 21 -10.13 -2.37 -8.43
N PRO A 22 -11.26 -2.69 -7.76
CA PRO A 22 -11.86 -4.02 -7.86
C PRO A 22 -12.20 -4.40 -9.31
N GLN A 23 -11.98 -5.66 -9.66
CA GLN A 23 -12.35 -6.16 -11.00
C GLN A 23 -13.87 -6.20 -11.20
N GLN A 24 -14.62 -6.40 -10.12
CA GLN A 24 -16.07 -6.45 -10.11
C GLN A 24 -16.59 -5.17 -9.46
N LEU A 25 -17.14 -4.28 -10.29
CA LEU A 25 -17.68 -3.01 -9.85
C LEU A 25 -19.20 -3.01 -9.97
N PRO A 26 -19.91 -2.39 -9.01
CA PRO A 26 -21.33 -2.08 -9.18
C PRO A 26 -21.56 -1.22 -10.42
N ALA A 27 -22.77 -1.30 -11.00
CA ALA A 27 -23.13 -0.55 -12.21
C ALA A 27 -22.86 0.97 -12.10
N THR A 28 -23.15 1.57 -10.94
CA THR A 28 -22.92 3.00 -10.68
C THR A 28 -21.44 3.38 -10.64
N ALA A 29 -20.55 2.47 -10.22
CA ALA A 29 -19.11 2.69 -10.29
C ALA A 29 -18.56 2.50 -11.71
N LEU A 30 -19.16 1.58 -12.49
CA LEU A 30 -18.83 1.38 -13.91
C LEU A 30 -19.20 2.59 -14.78
N THR A 31 -20.26 3.32 -14.45
CA THR A 31 -20.68 4.55 -15.13
C THR A 31 -19.98 5.81 -14.61
N GLY A 32 -19.14 5.70 -13.58
CA GLY A 32 -18.44 6.83 -12.96
C GLY A 32 -19.31 7.70 -12.05
N GLU A 33 -20.49 7.23 -11.63
CA GLU A 33 -21.40 7.94 -10.73
C GLU A 33 -21.07 7.70 -9.25
N ALA A 34 -20.34 6.62 -8.95
CA ALA A 34 -19.97 6.24 -7.59
C ALA A 34 -18.48 5.90 -7.46
N CYS A 35 -17.97 6.04 -6.24
CA CYS A 35 -16.61 5.69 -5.88
C CYS A 35 -16.39 4.19 -6.07
N VAL A 36 -15.32 3.81 -6.79
CA VAL A 36 -14.98 2.41 -7.05
C VAL A 36 -14.67 1.58 -5.81
N TRP A 37 -14.40 2.22 -4.66
CA TRP A 37 -14.04 1.55 -3.41
C TRP A 37 -15.17 1.48 -2.40
N CYS A 38 -15.93 2.55 -2.21
CA CYS A 38 -16.98 2.60 -1.18
C CYS A 38 -18.41 2.70 -1.74
N SER A 39 -18.57 2.72 -3.07
CA SER A 39 -19.87 2.85 -3.77
C SER A 39 -20.68 4.11 -3.43
N THR A 40 -20.09 5.05 -2.68
CA THR A 40 -20.72 6.35 -2.39
C THR A 40 -20.72 7.21 -3.65
N PRO A 41 -21.80 7.97 -3.93
CA PRO A 41 -21.83 8.90 -5.05
C PRO A 41 -20.61 9.83 -5.05
N VAL A 42 -20.02 10.03 -6.22
CA VAL A 42 -18.89 10.97 -6.36
C VAL A 42 -19.40 12.40 -6.47
N GLY A 43 -18.70 13.32 -5.81
CA GLY A 43 -18.95 14.77 -5.87
C GLY A 43 -17.78 15.50 -6.50
N SER A 44 -17.77 16.83 -6.45
CA SER A 44 -16.79 17.70 -7.15
C SER A 44 -15.32 17.55 -6.73
N THR A 45 -15.03 16.80 -5.67
CA THR A 45 -13.67 16.53 -5.18
C THR A 45 -13.21 15.11 -5.52
N ASP A 46 -13.87 14.45 -6.46
CA ASP A 46 -13.47 13.13 -6.89
C ASP A 46 -12.13 13.15 -7.62
N VAL A 47 -11.48 11.99 -7.62
CA VAL A 47 -10.22 11.78 -8.29
C VAL A 47 -10.44 10.77 -9.39
N GLN A 48 -10.19 11.18 -10.63
CA GLN A 48 -10.16 10.28 -11.78
C GLN A 48 -8.94 9.36 -11.70
N LEU A 49 -9.15 8.05 -11.77
CA LEU A 49 -8.10 7.02 -11.64
C LEU A 49 -7.55 6.58 -12.99
N GLU A 50 -8.42 6.48 -14.01
CA GLU A 50 -8.01 6.13 -15.37
C GLU A 50 -8.57 7.14 -16.38
N PRO A 51 -7.76 7.56 -17.37
CA PRO A 51 -8.22 8.36 -18.50
C PRO A 51 -8.89 7.45 -19.54
N THR A 52 -10.06 6.93 -19.20
CA THR A 52 -10.94 6.15 -20.10
C THR A 52 -12.17 6.97 -20.49
N GLU A 53 -12.89 6.56 -21.54
CA GLU A 53 -14.13 7.24 -22.00
C GLU A 53 -15.16 7.38 -20.88
N ILE A 54 -15.27 6.36 -20.02
CA ILE A 54 -15.97 6.45 -18.74
C ILE A 54 -14.91 6.39 -17.64
N PRO A 55 -14.63 7.50 -16.96
CA PRO A 55 -13.59 7.54 -15.94
C PRO A 55 -14.02 6.76 -14.71
N ARG A 56 -13.19 5.81 -14.29
CA ARG A 56 -13.27 5.23 -12.95
C ARG A 56 -12.84 6.29 -11.94
N ARG A 57 -13.66 6.51 -10.92
CA ARG A 57 -13.47 7.60 -9.94
C ARG A 57 -13.35 7.07 -8.52
N GLY A 58 -12.44 7.66 -7.77
CA GLY A 58 -12.34 7.51 -6.32
C GLY A 58 -12.85 8.77 -5.62
N CYS A 59 -13.62 8.63 -4.53
CA CYS A 59 -13.90 9.78 -3.68
C CYS A 59 -12.61 10.24 -2.96
N ALA A 60 -12.54 11.52 -2.58
CA ALA A 60 -11.36 12.10 -1.93
C ALA A 60 -10.92 11.32 -0.67
N GLY A 61 -11.88 10.83 0.12
CA GLY A 61 -11.61 10.07 1.34
C GLY A 61 -10.89 8.75 1.06
N CYS A 62 -11.47 7.89 0.20
CA CYS A 62 -10.85 6.62 -0.17
C CYS A 62 -9.51 6.82 -0.89
N TYR A 63 -9.42 7.81 -1.78
CA TYR A 63 -8.17 8.12 -2.48
C TYR A 63 -7.05 8.52 -1.50
N THR A 64 -7.34 9.44 -0.57
CA THR A 64 -6.35 9.92 0.40
C THR A 64 -5.93 8.81 1.37
N ALA A 65 -6.87 7.97 1.82
CA ALA A 65 -6.57 6.86 2.69
C ALA A 65 -5.64 5.82 2.01
N ARG A 66 -5.94 5.45 0.75
CA ARG A 66 -5.08 4.55 -0.04
C ARG A 66 -3.73 5.18 -0.33
N LEU A 67 -3.68 6.47 -0.65
CA LEU A 67 -2.42 7.18 -0.85
C LEU A 67 -1.56 7.18 0.43
N ALA A 68 -2.15 7.47 1.59
CA ALA A 68 -1.47 7.42 2.88
C ALA A 68 -0.92 6.02 3.18
N TRP A 69 -1.67 4.98 2.84
CA TRP A 69 -1.20 3.59 2.96
C TRP A 69 0.03 3.32 2.09
N TYR A 70 0.01 3.70 0.81
CA TYR A 70 1.18 3.53 -0.07
C TYR A 70 2.39 4.34 0.41
N VAL A 71 2.20 5.61 0.76
CA VAL A 71 3.27 6.51 1.22
C VAL A 71 3.94 5.95 2.47
N SER A 72 3.15 5.57 3.48
CA SER A 72 3.68 5.02 4.73
C SER A 72 4.36 3.66 4.53
N TRP A 73 3.84 2.81 3.63
CA TRP A 73 4.49 1.55 3.28
C TRP A 73 5.86 1.77 2.64
N TYR A 74 5.95 2.65 1.62
CA TYR A 74 7.20 2.93 0.92
C TYR A 74 8.22 3.65 1.81
N ASP A 75 7.79 4.54 2.70
CA ASP A 75 8.68 5.17 3.69
C ASP A 75 9.27 4.14 4.66
N TRP A 76 8.45 3.21 5.15
CA TRP A 76 8.94 2.12 5.99
C TRP A 76 9.89 1.19 5.23
N HIS A 77 9.55 0.84 4.00
CA HIS A 77 10.39 0.01 3.13
C HIS A 77 11.75 0.65 2.84
N LEU A 78 11.77 1.93 2.47
CA LEU A 78 13.02 2.67 2.25
C LEU A 78 13.90 2.69 3.50
N HIS A 79 13.31 2.84 4.69
CA HIS A 79 14.07 2.76 5.93
C HIS A 79 14.71 1.38 6.13
N VAL A 80 13.93 0.32 5.97
CA VAL A 80 14.43 -1.06 6.15
C VAL A 80 15.55 -1.37 5.15
N GLN A 81 15.47 -0.86 3.93
CA GLN A 81 16.50 -1.02 2.91
C GLN A 81 17.80 -0.25 3.20
N THR A 82 17.76 0.82 4.00
CA THR A 82 18.91 1.72 4.22
C THR A 82 19.47 1.68 5.65
N CYS A 83 18.70 1.17 6.61
CA CYS A 83 19.10 1.10 8.01
C CYS A 83 19.88 -0.19 8.32
N THR A 84 21.11 -0.04 8.80
CA THR A 84 21.99 -1.17 9.18
C THR A 84 21.35 -2.10 10.21
N ALA A 85 20.70 -1.57 11.25
CA ALA A 85 20.04 -2.38 12.27
C ALA A 85 18.92 -3.25 11.68
N CYS A 86 18.08 -2.67 10.81
CA CYS A 86 17.03 -3.42 10.10
C CYS A 86 17.62 -4.50 9.18
N GLN A 87 18.67 -4.17 8.41
CA GLN A 87 19.35 -5.12 7.53
C GLN A 87 19.99 -6.29 8.30
N GLN A 88 20.52 -6.01 9.50
CA GLN A 88 21.08 -7.01 10.42
C GLN A 88 20.02 -7.71 11.27
N ARG A 89 18.73 -7.44 11.04
CA ARG A 89 17.59 -7.99 11.78
C ARG A 89 17.66 -7.75 13.30
N GLN A 90 18.22 -6.62 13.68
CA GLN A 90 18.24 -6.13 15.05
C GLN A 90 17.04 -5.24 15.33
N VAL A 91 16.79 -4.97 16.62
CA VAL A 91 15.75 -4.02 17.05
C VAL A 91 16.08 -2.63 16.52
N CYS A 92 15.14 -2.02 15.80
CA CYS A 92 15.21 -0.64 15.34
C CYS A 92 13.92 0.09 15.69
N TYR A 93 13.99 1.02 16.65
CA TYR A 93 12.81 1.78 17.10
C TYR A 93 12.24 2.71 16.01
N VAL A 94 13.10 3.23 15.12
CA VAL A 94 12.65 4.05 13.98
C VAL A 94 11.85 3.20 12.99
N GLY A 95 12.38 2.02 12.62
CA GLY A 95 11.68 1.08 11.75
C GLY A 95 10.36 0.58 12.37
N HIS A 96 10.36 0.32 13.68
CA HIS A 96 9.14 -0.03 14.42
C HIS A 96 8.11 1.12 14.41
N GLY A 97 8.53 2.36 14.68
CA GLY A 97 7.63 3.52 14.61
C GLY A 97 7.02 3.71 13.22
N ARG A 98 7.81 3.53 12.15
CA ARG A 98 7.31 3.58 10.76
C ARG A 98 6.30 2.47 10.46
N ARG A 99 6.55 1.24 10.95
CA ARG A 99 5.56 0.14 10.89
C ARG A 99 4.25 0.53 11.57
N VAL A 100 4.31 1.03 12.81
CA VAL A 100 3.11 1.43 13.57
C VAL A 100 2.32 2.51 12.83
N LEU A 101 3.02 3.55 12.32
CA LEU A 101 2.38 4.59 11.51
C LEU A 101 1.71 4.03 10.25
N HIS A 102 2.33 3.06 9.60
CA HIS A 102 1.73 2.38 8.45
C HIS A 102 0.49 1.56 8.85
N GLU A 103 0.54 0.80 9.95
CA GLU A 103 -0.57 -0.02 10.41
C GLU A 103 -1.83 0.81 10.73
N LEU A 104 -1.68 2.06 11.17
CA LEU A 104 -2.81 2.99 11.35
C LEU A 104 -3.57 3.32 10.06
N THR A 105 -2.96 3.11 8.90
CA THR A 105 -3.58 3.39 7.59
C THR A 105 -4.36 2.20 7.02
N ILE A 106 -4.20 0.99 7.58
CA ILE A 106 -4.81 -0.25 7.05
C ILE A 106 -6.34 -0.17 7.05
N GLY A 107 -6.94 0.17 8.19
CA GLY A 107 -8.40 0.28 8.32
C GLY A 107 -8.99 1.35 7.40
N PRO A 108 -8.51 2.62 7.46
CA PRO A 108 -8.99 3.68 6.57
C PRO A 108 -8.84 3.38 5.07
N ALA A 109 -7.81 2.63 4.67
CA ALA A 109 -7.57 2.25 3.28
C ALA A 109 -8.34 0.98 2.85
N ASP A 110 -9.19 0.43 3.72
CA ASP A 110 -9.96 -0.80 3.50
C ASP A 110 -9.03 -1.95 3.06
N ARG A 111 -7.99 -2.19 3.87
CA ARG A 111 -7.01 -3.25 3.67
C ARG A 111 -7.19 -4.34 4.71
N ASP A 112 -6.89 -5.58 4.30
CA ASP A 112 -6.86 -6.71 5.21
C ASP A 112 -5.81 -6.53 6.30
N ALA A 113 -6.09 -7.14 7.47
CA ALA A 113 -5.13 -7.20 8.56
C ALA A 113 -3.82 -7.86 8.09
N PRO A 114 -2.66 -7.35 8.54
CA PRO A 114 -1.38 -7.84 8.04
C PRO A 114 -1.14 -9.27 8.52
N VAL A 115 -0.72 -10.13 7.59
CA VAL A 115 -0.22 -11.48 7.88
C VAL A 115 1.17 -11.63 7.30
N CYS A 116 2.04 -12.37 8.00
CA CYS A 116 3.35 -12.72 7.45
C CYS A 116 3.15 -13.59 6.21
N ILE A 117 3.61 -13.13 5.05
CA ILE A 117 3.42 -13.84 3.77
C ILE A 117 4.09 -15.23 3.74
N VAL A 118 5.04 -15.49 4.63
CA VAL A 118 5.79 -16.74 4.70
C VAL A 118 5.18 -17.73 5.69
N CYS A 119 4.93 -17.31 6.93
CA CYS A 119 4.44 -18.22 7.98
C CYS A 119 2.94 -18.09 8.24
N VAL A 120 2.26 -17.18 7.55
CA VAL A 120 0.81 -16.93 7.60
C VAL A 120 0.28 -16.48 8.97
N LYS A 121 1.17 -16.19 9.93
CA LYS A 121 0.80 -15.69 11.26
C LYS A 121 0.66 -14.18 11.26
N ALA A 122 -0.34 -13.68 11.98
CA ALA A 122 -0.49 -12.26 12.25
C ALA A 122 0.71 -11.75 13.09
N PRO A 123 1.36 -10.66 12.68
CA PRO A 123 2.34 -9.99 13.51
C PRO A 123 1.78 -9.49 14.84
N SER A 124 2.54 -9.69 15.91
CA SER A 124 2.33 -9.00 17.18
C SER A 124 3.00 -7.62 17.18
N ALA A 125 2.71 -6.82 18.21
CA ALA A 125 3.35 -5.51 18.41
C ALA A 125 4.85 -5.63 18.72
N VAL A 126 5.31 -6.73 19.32
CA VAL A 126 6.72 -6.93 19.69
C VAL A 126 7.53 -7.62 18.59
N ASP A 127 6.87 -8.09 17.54
CA ASP A 127 7.53 -8.80 16.46
C ASP A 127 8.40 -7.86 15.63
N LEU A 128 9.62 -8.32 15.31
CA LEU A 128 10.41 -7.74 14.24
C LEU A 128 9.76 -8.12 12.90
N VAL A 129 9.20 -7.12 12.23
CA VAL A 129 8.54 -7.28 10.93
C VAL A 129 9.19 -6.34 9.94
N VAL A 130 9.24 -6.78 8.69
CA VAL A 130 9.74 -6.03 7.55
C VAL A 130 8.67 -5.95 6.46
N PRO A 131 8.64 -4.85 5.70
CA PRO A 131 7.81 -4.76 4.50
C PRO A 131 8.40 -5.67 3.43
N VAL A 132 7.54 -6.36 2.69
CA VAL A 132 7.94 -7.23 1.58
C VAL A 132 7.30 -6.74 0.30
N ARG A 133 8.13 -6.45 -0.69
CA ARG A 133 7.70 -6.22 -2.05
C ARG A 133 7.82 -7.53 -2.83
N TRP A 134 6.77 -7.94 -3.53
CA TRP A 134 6.84 -9.07 -4.44
C TRP A 134 6.12 -8.75 -5.74
N GLU A 135 6.84 -8.83 -6.85
CA GLU A 135 6.26 -8.78 -8.19
C GLU A 135 5.79 -10.20 -8.54
N GLY A 136 4.48 -10.43 -8.48
CA GLY A 136 3.88 -11.63 -9.05
C GLY A 136 3.67 -11.46 -10.56
N ASP A 137 3.16 -12.51 -11.23
CA ASP A 137 3.00 -12.52 -12.69
C ASP A 137 2.04 -11.44 -13.24
N ALA A 138 1.12 -10.94 -12.41
CA ALA A 138 0.07 -10.00 -12.82
C ALA A 138 -0.03 -8.72 -11.98
N ARG A 139 0.57 -8.67 -10.78
CA ARG A 139 0.51 -7.48 -9.93
C ARG A 139 1.66 -7.36 -8.94
N LEU A 140 1.90 -6.11 -8.52
CA LEU A 140 2.78 -5.77 -7.42
C LEU A 140 2.06 -6.05 -6.09
N TYR A 141 2.65 -6.90 -5.27
CA TYR A 141 2.20 -7.17 -3.91
C TYR A 141 3.07 -6.44 -2.91
N LEU A 142 2.43 -5.64 -2.05
CA LEU A 142 3.04 -5.00 -0.91
C LEU A 142 2.52 -5.69 0.34
N GLY A 143 3.41 -6.38 1.06
CA GLY A 143 3.06 -7.24 2.17
C GLY A 143 4.02 -7.08 3.36
N TYR A 144 3.96 -8.08 4.24
CA TYR A 144 4.64 -8.10 5.53
C TYR A 144 5.31 -9.44 5.71
N ALA A 145 6.46 -9.46 6.38
CA ALA A 145 7.04 -10.70 6.88
C ALA A 145 7.70 -10.48 8.23
N HIS A 146 7.63 -11.49 9.10
CA HIS A 146 8.55 -11.57 10.23
C HIS A 146 10.00 -11.52 9.72
N ALA A 147 10.86 -10.74 10.37
CA ALA A 147 12.24 -10.57 9.95
C ALA A 147 13.01 -11.91 9.88
N GLY A 148 12.67 -12.85 10.77
CA GLY A 148 13.20 -14.22 10.74
C GLY A 148 12.69 -15.06 9.56
N CYS A 149 11.47 -14.80 9.07
CA CYS A 149 10.92 -15.45 7.89
C CYS A 149 11.45 -14.87 6.58
N ALA A 150 11.86 -13.60 6.59
CA ALA A 150 12.48 -12.92 5.45
C ALA A 150 13.94 -13.37 5.25
N SER A 151 14.18 -14.65 4.92
CA SER A 151 15.49 -15.18 4.58
C SER A 151 15.74 -15.15 3.06
N GLY A 152 16.77 -14.42 2.64
CA GLY A 152 17.48 -14.52 1.35
C GLY A 152 16.75 -14.15 0.06
N ARG A 153 15.51 -14.60 -0.16
CA ARG A 153 14.80 -14.48 -1.44
C ARG A 153 13.78 -13.35 -1.54
N TRP A 154 13.36 -12.78 -0.40
CA TRP A 154 12.18 -11.89 -0.34
C TRP A 154 12.50 -10.46 0.10
N ALA A 155 13.67 -10.21 0.67
CA ALA A 155 14.10 -8.89 1.12
C ALA A 155 14.80 -8.06 0.01
N ALA A 156 15.11 -8.71 -1.11
CA ALA A 156 15.88 -8.13 -2.21
C ALA A 156 15.23 -8.51 -3.55
N ARG A 157 14.14 -7.83 -3.92
CA ARG A 157 13.79 -7.52 -5.30
C ARG A 157 12.79 -6.37 -5.38
#